data_AF-A0A076AD02-F1
#
_entry.id   AF-A0A076AD02-F1
#
_cell.length_a   1.000
_cell.length_b   1.000
_cell.length_c   1.000
_cell.angle_alpha   90.00
_cell.angle_beta   90.00
_cell.angle_gamma   90.00
#
_symmetry.space_group_name_H-M   'P 1'
#
loop_
_entity.id
_entity.type
_entity.pdbx_description
1 polymer ?
#
loop_
_entity_poly.entity_id
_entity_poly.type
_entity_poly.pdbx_seq_one_letter_code
_entity_poly.pdbx_strand_id
1 'polypeptide(L)'
;MLLLSSGASEIPPAQADLDEAVLRVCDDLCAQLQADAEGVTKRVTVTVTGAATEDDALVAARQIARDSLVKTALFGSDPNWGRVLAAVGMAPITLDPDRISVSFNGAAVCVHGVGAPGAREVDLSDADIDITVDLGVGDGQARIRTTDLSHAYVEENSAYSS
;
A
#
# COMPACT_ATOMS: atom_id res chain seq x y z
N MET A 1 -12.93 16.34 -6.24
CA MET A 1 -14.03 15.60 -5.59
C MET A 1 -15.11 16.60 -5.21
N LEU A 2 -16.38 16.29 -5.42
CA LEU A 2 -17.51 17.16 -5.03
C LEU A 2 -18.48 16.35 -4.15
N LEU A 3 -19.04 16.99 -3.11
CA LEU A 3 -20.09 16.43 -2.27
C LEU A 3 -21.26 17.42 -2.30
N LEU A 4 -22.44 16.94 -2.72
CA LEU A 4 -23.65 17.76 -2.83
C LEU A 4 -24.68 17.24 -1.82
N SER A 5 -25.41 18.16 -1.18
CA SER A 5 -26.51 17.84 -0.28
C SER A 5 -27.79 18.53 -0.77
N SER A 6 -28.85 17.75 -1.01
CA SER A 6 -30.16 18.28 -1.41
C SER A 6 -31.05 18.64 -0.22
N GLY A 7 -30.78 18.07 0.97
CA GLY A 7 -31.63 18.22 2.14
C GLY A 7 -33.00 17.54 2.05
N ALA A 8 -33.29 16.74 1.01
CA ALA A 8 -34.61 16.17 0.74
C ALA A 8 -35.09 15.13 1.78
N SER A 9 -34.19 14.61 2.63
CA SER A 9 -34.56 13.73 3.74
C SER A 9 -35.09 14.47 4.97
N GLU A 10 -34.87 15.79 5.05
CA GLU A 10 -35.17 16.64 6.22
C GLU A 10 -34.52 16.21 7.53
N ILE A 11 -33.57 15.26 7.48
CA ILE A 11 -32.87 14.72 8.66
C ILE A 11 -31.45 15.32 8.71
N PRO A 12 -31.11 16.08 9.77
CA PRO A 12 -29.73 16.46 10.05
C PRO A 12 -29.05 15.36 10.89
N PRO A 13 -28.20 14.48 10.32
CA PRO A 13 -27.50 13.45 11.08
C PRO A 13 -26.47 14.06 12.04
N ALA A 14 -26.00 13.27 13.00
CA ALA A 14 -24.81 13.65 13.76
C ALA A 14 -23.61 13.72 12.81
N GLN A 15 -22.67 14.65 13.06
CA GLN A 15 -21.53 14.87 12.17
C GLN A 15 -20.69 13.59 11.98
N ALA A 16 -20.46 12.84 13.05
CA ALA A 16 -19.71 11.59 12.98
C ALA A 16 -20.38 10.53 12.09
N ASP A 17 -21.72 10.46 12.08
CA ASP A 17 -22.45 9.53 11.22
C ASP A 17 -22.36 9.93 9.74
N LEU A 18 -22.38 11.24 9.47
CA LEU A 18 -22.19 11.77 8.12
C LEU A 18 -20.77 11.50 7.62
N ASP A 19 -19.77 11.78 8.46
CA ASP A 19 -18.35 11.56 8.14
C ASP A 19 -18.08 10.08 7.85
N GLU A 20 -18.59 9.18 8.69
CA GLU A 20 -18.46 7.73 8.49
C GLU A 20 -19.16 7.25 7.21
N ALA A 21 -20.38 7.74 6.95
CA ALA A 21 -21.11 7.38 5.74
C ALA A 21 -20.35 7.81 4.47
N VAL A 22 -19.83 9.04 4.46
CA VAL A 22 -19.03 9.57 3.34
C VAL A 22 -17.72 8.79 3.21
N LEU A 23 -17.02 8.54 4.33
CA LEU A 23 -15.77 7.79 4.35
C LEU A 23 -15.95 6.39 3.75
N ARG A 24 -17.00 5.66 4.15
CA ARG A 24 -17.28 4.32 3.63
C ARG A 24 -17.54 4.32 2.12
N VAL A 25 -18.27 5.30 1.61
CA VAL A 25 -18.50 5.44 0.16
C VAL A 25 -17.19 5.75 -0.56
N CYS A 26 -16.38 6.68 -0.05
CA CYS A 26 -15.09 7.00 -0.65
C CYS A 26 -14.11 5.81 -0.61
N ASP A 27 -14.07 5.06 0.49
CA ASP A 27 -13.20 3.89 0.64
C ASP A 27 -13.57 2.77 -0.35
N ASP A 28 -14.87 2.50 -0.50
CA ASP A 28 -15.38 1.53 -1.46
C ASP A 28 -15.07 1.95 -2.91
N LEU A 29 -15.28 3.23 -3.25
CA LEU A 29 -14.89 3.77 -4.56
C LEU A 29 -13.38 3.65 -4.79
N CYS A 30 -12.54 3.89 -3.79
CA CYS A 30 -11.10 3.68 -3.89
C CYS A 30 -10.72 2.21 -4.14
N ALA A 31 -11.44 1.26 -3.54
CA ALA A 31 -11.25 -0.16 -3.81
C ALA A 31 -11.66 -0.54 -5.25
N GLN A 32 -12.78 0.01 -5.75
CA GLN A 32 -13.22 -0.17 -7.13
C GLN A 32 -12.18 0.41 -8.13
N LEU A 33 -11.69 1.62 -7.88
CA LEU A 33 -10.64 2.24 -8.71
C LEU A 33 -9.35 1.43 -8.73
N GLN A 34 -8.96 0.82 -7.61
CA GLN A 34 -7.79 -0.05 -7.55
C GLN A 34 -8.00 -1.35 -8.35
N ALA A 35 -9.20 -1.92 -8.30
CA ALA A 35 -9.54 -3.15 -8.99
C ALA A 35 -9.60 -3.00 -10.52
N ASP A 36 -9.82 -1.77 -11.01
CA ASP A 36 -9.95 -1.42 -12.43
C ASP A 36 -8.79 -0.51 -12.92
N ALA A 37 -7.67 -0.53 -12.23
CA ALA A 37 -6.50 0.26 -12.65
C ALA A 37 -5.89 -0.33 -13.95
N GLU A 38 -5.37 0.56 -14.80
CA GLU A 38 -4.71 0.21 -16.07
C GLU A 38 -3.69 -0.92 -15.91
N GLY A 39 -3.83 -1.98 -16.71
CA GLY A 39 -2.98 -3.15 -16.68
C GLY A 39 -2.83 -3.88 -15.33
N VAL A 40 -3.72 -3.70 -14.35
CA VAL A 40 -3.59 -4.31 -13.02
C VAL A 40 -3.60 -5.84 -13.07
N THR A 41 -2.66 -6.47 -12.35
CA THR A 41 -2.69 -7.93 -12.09
C THR A 41 -2.70 -8.24 -10.60
N LYS A 42 -2.13 -7.34 -9.77
CA LYS A 42 -2.11 -7.43 -8.32
C LYS A 42 -2.75 -6.20 -7.68
N ARG A 43 -3.70 -6.41 -6.78
CA ARG A 43 -4.23 -5.38 -5.88
C ARG A 43 -3.37 -5.37 -4.62
N VAL A 44 -2.55 -4.33 -4.48
CA VAL A 44 -1.52 -4.26 -3.45
C VAL A 44 -1.92 -3.26 -2.37
N THR A 45 -1.90 -3.70 -1.11
CA THR A 45 -2.00 -2.82 0.05
C THR A 45 -0.63 -2.71 0.71
N VAL A 46 -0.15 -1.50 0.92
CA VAL A 46 1.08 -1.23 1.68
C VAL A 46 0.69 -0.60 3.00
N THR A 47 0.92 -1.31 4.10
CA THR A 47 0.72 -0.84 5.46
C THR A 47 2.08 -0.61 6.10
N VAL A 48 2.29 0.59 6.67
CA VAL A 48 3.45 0.87 7.51
C VAL A 48 2.98 1.12 8.93
N THR A 49 3.62 0.50 9.91
CA THR A 49 3.39 0.66 11.35
C THR A 49 4.68 1.00 12.07
N GLY A 50 4.57 1.37 13.34
CA GLY A 50 5.74 1.60 14.19
C GLY A 50 6.58 2.81 13.76
N ALA A 51 6.03 3.75 12.99
CA ALA A 51 6.73 4.96 12.57
C ALA A 51 6.76 6.01 13.69
N ALA A 52 7.66 6.99 13.60
CA ALA A 52 7.75 8.08 14.58
C ALA A 52 6.49 8.97 14.57
N THR A 53 5.86 9.13 13.41
CA THR A 53 4.59 9.87 13.23
C THR A 53 3.72 9.18 12.17
N GLU A 54 2.42 9.52 12.14
CA GLU A 54 1.53 9.09 11.06
C GLU A 54 2.00 9.57 9.67
N ASP A 55 2.57 10.79 9.60
CA ASP A 55 3.10 11.33 8.33
C ASP A 55 4.35 10.56 7.87
N ASP A 56 5.26 10.21 8.78
CA ASP A 56 6.41 9.35 8.50
C ASP A 56 5.93 7.99 7.94
N ALA A 57 4.89 7.39 8.53
CA ALA A 57 4.32 6.14 8.03
C ALA A 57 3.73 6.31 6.62
N LEU A 58 3.03 7.41 6.35
CA LEU A 58 2.45 7.70 5.04
C LEU A 58 3.53 7.92 3.98
N VAL A 59 4.59 8.65 4.32
CA VAL A 59 5.75 8.87 3.45
C VAL A 59 6.47 7.56 3.14
N ALA A 60 6.70 6.72 4.15
CA ALA A 60 7.28 5.38 4.00
C ALA A 60 6.44 4.49 3.07
N ALA A 61 5.14 4.38 3.35
CA ALA A 61 4.22 3.56 2.56
C ALA A 61 4.19 4.04 1.11
N ARG A 62 4.23 5.36 0.88
CA ARG A 62 4.23 5.96 -0.46
C ARG A 62 5.51 5.68 -1.21
N GLN A 63 6.65 5.71 -0.53
CA GLN A 63 7.95 5.41 -1.11
C GLN A 63 7.99 3.97 -1.62
N ILE A 64 7.51 3.01 -0.81
CA ILE A 64 7.41 1.59 -1.20
C ILE A 64 6.41 1.42 -2.37
N ALA A 65 5.23 2.02 -2.25
CA ALA A 65 4.15 1.88 -3.24
C ALA A 65 4.48 2.46 -4.63
N ARG A 66 5.48 3.35 -4.73
CA ARG A 66 5.91 3.99 -5.98
C ARG A 66 7.18 3.39 -6.57
N ASP A 67 7.90 2.54 -5.83
CA ASP A 67 9.16 1.99 -6.30
C ASP A 67 8.95 1.00 -7.46
N SER A 68 9.63 1.24 -8.58
CA SER A 68 9.49 0.42 -9.79
C SER A 68 9.97 -1.01 -9.60
N LEU A 69 10.99 -1.24 -8.76
CA LEU A 69 11.49 -2.59 -8.50
C LEU A 69 10.51 -3.36 -7.61
N VAL A 70 9.92 -2.72 -6.60
CA VAL A 70 8.84 -3.31 -5.80
C VAL A 70 7.67 -3.68 -6.71
N LYS A 71 7.15 -2.73 -7.50
CA LYS A 71 5.99 -2.96 -8.38
C LYS A 71 6.22 -4.06 -9.42
N THR A 72 7.42 -4.17 -9.99
CA THR A 72 7.77 -5.24 -10.95
C THR A 72 8.01 -6.59 -10.29
N ALA A 73 8.51 -6.63 -9.05
CA ALA A 73 8.61 -7.89 -8.30
C ALA A 73 7.22 -8.46 -7.99
N LEU A 74 6.28 -7.60 -7.60
CA LEU A 74 4.90 -7.98 -7.32
C LEU A 74 4.18 -8.50 -8.58
N PHE A 75 4.39 -7.87 -9.74
CA PHE A 75 3.92 -8.39 -11.02
C PHE A 75 4.42 -9.83 -11.26
N GLY A 76 5.70 -10.08 -10.98
CA GLY A 76 6.31 -11.42 -11.07
C GLY A 76 5.94 -12.39 -9.95
N SER A 77 5.08 -11.99 -8.98
CA SER A 77 4.78 -12.76 -7.77
C SER A 77 6.03 -13.14 -6.95
N ASP A 78 7.06 -12.28 -6.96
CA ASP A 78 8.33 -12.47 -6.24
C ASP A 78 8.29 -11.76 -4.87
N PRO A 79 8.37 -12.48 -3.72
CA PRO A 79 8.36 -11.91 -2.36
C PRO A 79 9.69 -11.23 -2.01
N ASN A 80 10.10 -10.26 -2.82
CA ASN A 80 11.42 -9.62 -2.75
C ASN A 80 11.48 -8.52 -1.68
N TRP A 81 11.56 -8.92 -0.42
CA TRP A 81 11.65 -7.97 0.72
C TRP A 81 12.88 -7.06 0.66
N GLY A 82 13.96 -7.48 0.00
CA GLY A 82 15.15 -6.64 -0.19
C GLY A 82 14.85 -5.37 -0.99
N ARG A 83 13.95 -5.44 -1.99
CA ARG A 83 13.48 -4.25 -2.74
C ARG A 83 12.63 -3.33 -1.88
N VAL A 84 11.83 -3.89 -0.96
CA VAL A 84 11.04 -3.11 0.01
C VAL A 84 11.96 -2.35 0.97
N LEU A 85 13.00 -3.01 1.51
CA LEU A 85 14.00 -2.36 2.36
C LEU A 85 14.77 -1.26 1.63
N ALA A 86 15.18 -1.53 0.38
CA ALA A 86 15.85 -0.52 -0.44
C ALA A 86 14.97 0.72 -0.68
N ALA A 87 13.66 0.52 -0.93
CA ALA A 87 12.72 1.61 -1.13
C ALA A 87 12.50 2.41 0.16
N VAL A 88 12.18 1.76 1.29
CA VAL A 88 11.90 2.45 2.55
C VAL A 88 13.13 3.18 3.10
N GLY A 89 14.34 2.67 2.86
CA GLY A 89 15.59 3.32 3.26
C GLY A 89 15.86 4.66 2.55
N MET A 90 15.14 4.96 1.46
CA MET A 90 15.21 6.24 0.75
C MET A 90 14.15 7.25 1.23
N ALA A 91 13.22 6.85 2.10
CA ALA A 91 12.19 7.73 2.62
C ALA A 91 12.80 8.76 3.59
N PRO A 92 12.45 10.06 3.50
CA PRO A 92 12.98 11.10 4.37
C PRO A 92 12.29 11.11 5.75
N ILE A 93 12.47 10.04 6.52
CA ILE A 93 11.77 9.77 7.79
C ILE A 93 12.75 9.31 8.88
N THR A 94 12.28 9.23 10.12
CA THR A 94 13.05 8.58 11.19
C THR A 94 13.06 7.07 10.97
N LEU A 95 14.24 6.46 10.91
CA LEU A 95 14.40 5.04 10.56
C LEU A 95 15.59 4.43 11.30
N ASP A 96 15.40 3.23 11.83
CA ASP A 96 16.44 2.37 12.40
C ASP A 96 16.48 1.05 11.61
N PRO A 97 17.48 0.82 10.74
CA PRO A 97 17.54 -0.37 9.88
C PRO A 97 17.49 -1.71 10.64
N ASP A 98 18.01 -1.75 11.86
CA ASP A 98 18.08 -2.97 12.67
C ASP A 98 16.73 -3.32 13.33
N ARG A 99 15.73 -2.45 13.21
CA ARG A 99 14.39 -2.66 13.80
C ARG A 99 13.32 -3.00 12.77
N ILE A 100 13.61 -2.82 11.48
CA ILE A 100 12.62 -3.01 10.41
C ILE A 100 12.18 -4.46 10.33
N SER A 101 10.87 -4.68 10.23
CA SER A 101 10.29 -5.98 9.91
C SER A 101 9.36 -5.85 8.71
N VAL A 102 9.30 -6.88 7.86
CA VAL A 102 8.46 -6.93 6.67
C VAL A 102 7.73 -8.26 6.61
N SER A 103 6.44 -8.21 6.28
CA SER A 103 5.64 -9.38 5.96
C SER A 103 4.88 -9.20 4.65
N PHE A 104 4.72 -10.30 3.94
CA PHE A 104 3.84 -10.42 2.79
C PHE A 104 2.68 -11.35 3.14
N ASN A 105 1.43 -10.92 2.96
CA ASN A 105 0.23 -11.72 3.29
C ASN A 105 0.25 -12.31 4.71
N GLY A 106 0.82 -11.56 5.67
CA GLY A 106 0.99 -11.98 7.07
C GLY A 106 2.19 -12.92 7.32
N ALA A 107 2.89 -13.40 6.30
CA ALA A 107 4.11 -14.19 6.45
C ALA A 107 5.33 -13.26 6.61
N ALA A 108 6.00 -13.33 7.76
CA ALA A 108 7.20 -12.55 8.02
C ALA A 108 8.37 -13.03 7.15
N VAL A 109 8.96 -12.11 6.39
CA VAL A 109 10.07 -12.38 5.46
C VAL A 109 11.35 -11.63 5.84
N CYS A 110 11.21 -10.55 6.61
CA CYS A 110 12.30 -9.81 7.22
C CYS A 110 11.93 -9.47 8.65
N VAL A 111 12.86 -9.68 9.59
CA VAL A 111 12.69 -9.33 11.00
C VAL A 111 14.01 -8.75 11.51
N HIS A 112 13.95 -7.60 12.18
CA HIS A 112 15.14 -6.88 12.66
C HIS A 112 16.19 -6.63 11.55
N GLY A 113 15.73 -6.18 10.38
CA GLY A 113 16.59 -5.84 9.24
C GLY A 113 17.19 -7.03 8.49
N VAL A 114 16.96 -8.27 8.93
CA VAL A 114 17.54 -9.48 8.32
C VAL A 114 16.47 -10.44 7.81
N GLY A 115 16.86 -11.35 6.91
CA GLY A 115 15.93 -12.32 6.31
C GLY A 115 15.42 -13.34 7.34
N ALA A 116 14.11 -13.59 7.31
CA ALA A 116 13.49 -14.65 8.10
C ALA A 116 13.67 -16.03 7.42
N PRO A 117 13.68 -17.14 8.19
CA PRO A 117 13.58 -18.48 7.62
C PRO A 117 12.28 -18.63 6.81
N GLY A 118 12.33 -19.19 5.60
CA GLY A 118 11.13 -19.34 4.75
C GLY A 118 10.77 -18.08 3.95
N ALA A 119 11.59 -17.04 3.98
CA ALA A 119 11.27 -15.74 3.37
C ALA A 119 11.09 -15.78 1.84
N ARG A 120 11.70 -16.73 1.13
CA ARG A 120 11.63 -16.82 -0.35
C ARG A 120 10.54 -17.77 -0.82
N GLU A 121 9.96 -18.52 0.10
CA GLU A 121 8.98 -19.56 -0.14
C GLU A 121 7.54 -19.05 -0.02
N VAL A 122 7.35 -17.75 0.28
CA VAL A 122 6.03 -17.11 0.36
C VAL A 122 5.40 -17.07 -1.03
N ASP A 123 4.19 -17.61 -1.13
CA ASP A 123 3.41 -17.60 -2.36
C ASP A 123 2.65 -16.27 -2.51
N LEU A 124 2.95 -15.55 -3.59
CA LEU A 124 2.28 -14.31 -3.98
C LEU A 124 1.51 -14.47 -5.30
N SER A 125 1.18 -15.70 -5.70
CA SER A 125 0.47 -15.99 -6.95
C SER A 125 -0.96 -15.42 -6.97
N ASP A 126 -1.61 -15.30 -5.81
CA ASP A 126 -2.90 -14.65 -5.66
C ASP A 126 -2.85 -13.17 -6.06
N ALA A 127 -4.02 -12.64 -6.45
CA ALA A 127 -4.13 -11.26 -6.94
C ALA A 127 -4.04 -10.22 -5.81
N ASP A 128 -4.49 -10.55 -4.60
CA ASP A 128 -4.43 -9.63 -3.46
C ASP A 128 -3.11 -9.83 -2.70
N ILE A 129 -2.36 -8.74 -2.52
CA ILE A 129 -1.09 -8.74 -1.78
C ILE A 129 -1.14 -7.67 -0.71
N ASP A 130 -0.93 -8.06 0.55
CA ASP A 130 -0.64 -7.14 1.65
C ASP A 130 0.85 -7.13 1.94
N ILE A 131 1.44 -5.93 1.94
CA ILE A 131 2.80 -5.66 2.40
C ILE A 131 2.66 -4.90 3.71
N THR A 132 3.08 -5.50 4.81
CA THR A 132 3.13 -4.82 6.11
C THR A 132 4.58 -4.62 6.52
N VAL A 133 4.94 -3.39 6.85
CA VAL A 133 6.29 -2.98 7.28
C VAL A 133 6.20 -2.31 8.63
N ASP A 134 6.88 -2.87 9.63
CA ASP A 134 7.00 -2.26 10.95
C ASP A 134 8.37 -1.57 11.08
N LEU A 135 8.38 -0.28 11.40
CA LEU A 135 9.61 0.51 11.56
C LEU A 135 10.15 0.47 13.00
N GLY A 136 9.34 0.07 13.98
CA GLY A 136 9.74 -0.11 15.37
C GLY A 136 10.20 1.15 16.11
N VAL A 137 9.99 2.36 15.61
CA VAL A 137 10.49 3.63 16.19
C VAL A 137 9.39 4.52 16.80
N GLY A 138 8.13 4.09 16.78
CA GLY A 138 7.00 4.81 17.39
C GLY A 138 5.68 4.04 17.25
N ASP A 139 4.56 4.75 17.14
CA ASP A 139 3.20 4.22 17.00
C ASP A 139 2.45 4.74 15.75
N GLY A 140 3.12 5.56 14.92
CA GLY A 140 2.57 6.05 13.67
C GLY A 140 2.29 4.93 12.69
N GLN A 141 1.15 5.01 12.00
CA GLN A 141 0.73 4.02 11.02
C GLN A 141 -0.02 4.65 9.85
N ALA A 142 0.14 4.10 8.66
CA ALA A 142 -0.58 4.54 7.46
C ALA A 142 -0.72 3.40 6.46
N ARG A 143 -1.69 3.53 5.55
CA ARG A 143 -1.98 2.54 4.52
C ARG A 143 -2.13 3.20 3.15
N ILE A 144 -1.59 2.57 2.12
CA ILE A 144 -1.74 2.97 0.72
C ILE A 144 -2.23 1.80 -0.13
N ARG A 145 -3.20 2.09 -1.00
CA ARG A 145 -3.57 1.21 -2.13
C ARG A 145 -2.67 1.52 -3.32
N THR A 146 -2.10 0.48 -3.91
CA THR A 146 -1.32 0.55 -5.15
C THR A 146 -1.56 -0.70 -5.98
N THR A 147 -0.89 -0.79 -7.12
CA THR A 147 -0.93 -1.95 -8.02
C THR A 147 0.50 -2.37 -8.37
N ASP A 148 0.65 -3.47 -9.10
CA ASP A 148 1.91 -3.86 -9.71
C ASP A 148 2.31 -2.95 -10.90
N LEU A 149 3.44 -3.24 -11.53
CA LEU A 149 3.85 -2.63 -12.81
C LEU A 149 3.99 -3.75 -13.84
N SER A 150 2.93 -3.96 -14.62
CA SER A 150 2.79 -5.07 -15.55
C SER A 150 3.18 -4.69 -16.98
N HIS A 151 3.26 -5.69 -17.86
CA HIS A 151 3.38 -5.45 -19.30
C HIS A 151 2.17 -4.72 -19.89
N ALA A 152 0.95 -5.03 -19.43
CA ALA A 152 -0.27 -4.40 -19.93
C ALA A 152 -0.30 -2.90 -19.64
N TYR A 153 0.15 -2.49 -18.45
CA TYR A 153 0.26 -1.06 -18.10
C TYR A 153 1.17 -0.30 -19.08
N VAL A 154 2.31 -0.90 -19.44
CA VAL A 154 3.25 -0.31 -20.41
C VAL A 154 2.65 -0.25 -21.81
N GLU A 155 1.99 -1.31 -22.26
CA GLU A 155 1.33 -1.37 -23.57
C GLU A 155 0.25 -0.28 -23.69
N GLU A 156 -0.66 -0.20 -22.71
CA GLU A 156 -1.76 0.76 -22.70
C GLU A 156 -1.27 2.21 -22.77
N ASN A 157 -0.20 2.53 -22.06
CA ASN A 157 0.35 3.90 -21.98
C ASN A 157 1.40 4.24 -23.06
N SER A 158 1.72 3.31 -23.97
CA SER A 158 2.71 3.56 -25.03
C SER A 158 2.19 3.31 -26.45
N ALA A 159 1.18 2.46 -26.62
CA ALA A 159 0.65 2.12 -27.94
C ALA A 159 -0.32 3.18 -28.50
N TYR A 160 -0.97 3.96 -27.63
CA TYR A 160 -1.95 4.98 -28.01
C TYR A 160 -1.79 6.23 -27.13
N SER A 161 -2.27 7.38 -27.60
CA SER A 161 -2.37 8.59 -26.78
C SER A 161 -3.66 8.54 -25.95
N SER A 162 -3.53 8.66 -24.63
CA SER A 162 -4.62 8.74 -23.65
C SER A 162 -4.90 10.18 -23.19
#